data_AF-A0A355XRD7-F1
#
_entry.id   AF-A0A355XRD7-F1
#
_cell.length_a   1.000
_cell.length_b   1.000
_cell.length_c   1.000
_cell.angle_alpha   90.00
_cell.angle_beta   90.00
_cell.angle_gamma   90.00
#
_symmetry.space_group_name_H-M   'P 1'
#
loop_
_entity.id
_entity.type
_entity.pdbx_description
1 polymer ?
#
loop_
_entity_poly.entity_id
_entity_poly.type
_entity_poly.pdbx_seq_one_letter_code
_entity_poly.pdbx_strand_id
1 'polypeptide(L)'
;MWDEGAWWYAAPISALSVNDNCIDFYVDPGKVGQPVKVEMVPKTEYIHLINQSTTVNDTIDFQKIRIDRDWAGETNLFTISGEVLDTASTDTFQRNIFDPVLFSGTVFKEQLSKYGVDVKKIAVSTGVSNGSLITVHISDSLLYSAHNLMHESDNLTAELFTKTMSVSDTTVGTWQGGLKVIKTFLADSASIDTSELHLADGSGVSRYNLSSADQFVKLLSYMYHSNKKDEFIYTLPSSGSKSTLKDRLELSDSKIRAKTGHLSGVSCLSGYIFSEQYGPLAFSILMNGYTGSAKPYKRLQDKITKLFLND
;
A
#
# COMPACT_ATOMS: atom_id res chain seq x y z
N MET A 1 -11.22 13.35 -2.62
CA MET A 1 -10.75 12.41 -3.67
C MET A 1 -10.23 11.13 -2.99
N TRP A 2 -10.02 10.02 -3.70
CA TRP A 2 -9.60 8.74 -3.09
C TRP A 2 -8.12 8.73 -2.67
N ASP A 3 -7.36 9.69 -3.17
CA ASP A 3 -5.93 9.97 -2.96
C ASP A 3 -5.70 11.25 -2.13
N GLU A 4 -6.75 11.79 -1.51
CA GLU A 4 -6.65 12.96 -0.63
C GLU A 4 -6.53 12.59 0.84
N GLY A 5 -5.92 13.50 1.60
CA GLY A 5 -5.85 13.46 3.06
C GLY A 5 -4.53 12.93 3.60
N ALA A 6 -4.55 12.62 4.89
CA ALA A 6 -3.36 12.25 5.66
C ALA A 6 -3.10 10.74 5.70
N TRP A 7 -3.89 9.93 4.98
CA TRP A 7 -3.86 8.48 5.11
C TRP A 7 -2.63 7.87 4.45
N TRP A 8 -2.08 6.84 5.08
CA TRP A 8 -0.87 6.14 4.62
C TRP A 8 -0.99 5.59 3.19
N TYR A 9 -2.16 5.08 2.81
CA TYR A 9 -2.42 4.52 1.48
C TYR A 9 -2.47 5.58 0.36
N ALA A 10 -2.43 6.87 0.73
CA ALA A 10 -2.41 8.01 -0.18
C ALA A 10 -1.09 8.79 -0.03
N ALA A 11 0.01 8.12 0.32
CA ALA A 11 1.30 8.76 0.47
C ALA A 11 1.80 9.34 -0.87
N PRO A 12 2.45 10.52 -0.88
CA PRO A 12 3.05 11.07 -2.10
C PRO A 12 4.10 10.13 -2.69
N ILE A 13 4.12 10.02 -4.02
CA ILE A 13 5.02 9.10 -4.73
C ILE A 13 6.32 9.80 -5.11
N SER A 14 7.46 9.28 -4.66
CA SER A 14 8.79 9.83 -4.92
C SER A 14 9.86 8.74 -5.12
N ALA A 15 10.84 9.02 -5.98
CA ALA A 15 11.98 8.14 -6.19
C ALA A 15 12.88 7.99 -4.94
N LEU A 16 12.90 9.01 -4.08
CA LEU A 16 13.53 8.96 -2.76
C LEU A 16 12.44 8.91 -1.70
N SER A 17 12.37 7.80 -0.98
CA SER A 17 11.33 7.51 0.01
C SER A 17 11.93 6.79 1.21
N VAL A 18 11.37 7.05 2.40
CA VAL A 18 11.69 6.33 3.63
C VAL A 18 10.39 6.07 4.38
N ASN A 19 10.26 4.87 4.98
CA ASN A 19 9.09 4.45 5.75
C ASN A 19 7.75 4.67 5.01
N ASP A 20 7.69 4.24 3.75
CA ASP A 20 6.53 4.43 2.87
C ASP A 20 6.01 5.87 2.74
N ASN A 21 6.91 6.85 2.90
CA ASN A 21 6.56 8.27 2.96
C ASN A 21 5.49 8.55 4.02
N CYS A 22 5.65 7.87 5.15
CA CYS A 22 4.77 7.91 6.29
C CYS A 22 5.54 8.02 7.61
N ILE A 23 4.81 8.44 8.65
CA ILE A 23 5.21 8.34 10.05
C ILE A 23 4.26 7.37 10.75
N ASP A 24 4.86 6.48 11.54
CA ASP A 24 4.15 5.63 12.49
C ASP A 24 4.12 6.34 13.84
N PHE A 25 2.93 6.45 14.42
CA PHE A 25 2.68 6.98 15.75
C PHE A 25 2.26 5.83 16.65
N TYR A 26 3.10 5.50 17.63
CA TYR A 26 2.77 4.57 18.71
C TYR A 26 2.19 5.39 19.86
N VAL A 27 0.93 5.11 20.19
CA VAL A 27 0.15 5.90 21.14
C VAL A 27 -0.17 5.07 22.37
N ASP A 28 0.32 5.52 23.51
CA ASP A 28 0.06 4.93 24.82
C ASP A 28 -0.75 5.86 25.71
N PRO A 29 -1.60 5.35 26.61
CA PRO A 29 -2.23 6.18 27.61
C PRO A 29 -1.19 6.92 28.48
N GLY A 30 -1.51 8.18 28.77
CA GLY A 30 -0.85 8.98 29.78
C GLY A 30 -1.38 8.64 31.17
N LYS A 31 -1.29 9.62 32.08
CA LYS A 31 -2.08 9.58 33.32
C LYS A 31 -3.48 10.11 33.02
N VAL A 32 -4.50 9.67 33.75
CA VAL A 32 -5.87 10.22 33.62
C VAL A 32 -5.83 11.76 33.72
N GLY A 33 -6.49 12.43 32.78
CA GLY A 33 -6.51 13.89 32.62
C GLY A 33 -5.26 14.49 31.96
N GLN A 34 -4.29 13.68 31.51
CA GLN A 34 -3.11 14.13 30.77
C GLN A 34 -3.16 13.65 29.32
N PRO A 35 -2.45 14.33 28.39
CA PRO A 35 -2.32 13.86 27.02
C PRO A 35 -1.71 12.46 26.93
N VAL A 36 -2.04 11.75 25.85
CA VAL A 36 -1.43 10.46 25.53
C VAL A 36 0.07 10.62 25.30
N LYS A 37 0.83 9.56 25.53
CA LYS A 37 2.24 9.48 25.15
C LYS A 37 2.34 9.04 23.70
N VAL A 38 3.29 9.61 22.97
CA VAL A 38 3.44 9.37 21.54
C VAL A 38 4.90 9.17 21.21
N GLU A 39 5.21 8.03 20.61
CA GLU A 39 6.48 7.78 19.94
C GLU A 39 6.28 7.81 18.43
N MET A 40 7.19 8.47 17.71
CA MET A 40 7.15 8.60 16.25
C MET A 40 8.29 7.84 15.61
N VAL A 41 8.00 7.09 14.55
CA VAL A 41 8.99 6.38 13.73
C VAL A 41 8.81 6.74 12.25
N PRO A 42 9.87 7.20 11.55
CA PRO A 42 11.15 7.64 12.10
C PRO A 42 11.03 8.86 13.03
N LYS A 43 11.87 8.92 14.06
CA LYS A 43 12.03 10.10 14.90
C LYS A 43 12.83 11.17 14.14
N THR A 44 12.21 12.31 13.88
CA THR A 44 12.80 13.42 13.11
C THR A 44 12.21 14.77 13.53
N GLU A 45 12.98 15.85 13.35
CA GLU A 45 12.51 17.23 13.56
C GLU A 45 11.70 17.76 12.36
N TYR A 46 11.60 17.00 11.26
CA TYR A 46 10.81 17.37 10.08
C TYR A 46 9.29 17.30 10.32
N ILE A 47 8.87 16.71 11.44
CA ILE A 47 7.48 16.47 11.81
C ILE A 47 7.15 17.33 13.03
N HIS A 48 6.08 18.10 12.95
CA HIS A 48 5.59 18.92 14.06
C HIS A 48 4.31 18.31 14.62
N LEU A 49 4.24 18.14 15.94
CA LEU A 49 3.13 17.47 16.62
C LEU A 49 2.48 18.39 17.65
N ILE A 50 1.18 18.59 17.53
CA ILE A 50 0.32 19.22 18.54
C ILE A 50 -0.50 18.11 19.18
N ASN A 51 -0.29 17.87 20.48
CA ASN A 51 -1.02 16.86 21.22
C ASN A 51 -2.10 17.52 22.11
N GLN A 52 -3.35 17.42 21.64
CA GLN A 52 -4.56 17.89 22.33
C GLN A 52 -5.41 16.72 22.85
N SER A 53 -4.86 15.50 22.83
CA SER A 53 -5.56 14.34 23.35
C SER A 53 -5.68 14.35 24.86
N THR A 54 -6.55 13.49 25.39
CA THR A 54 -6.68 13.27 26.83
C THR A 54 -6.76 11.78 27.14
N THR A 55 -6.11 11.35 28.22
CA THR A 55 -6.29 10.00 28.76
C THR A 55 -7.46 10.01 29.74
N VAL A 56 -8.43 9.13 29.56
CA VAL A 56 -9.66 9.05 30.36
C VAL A 56 -9.80 7.67 31.01
N ASN A 57 -10.68 7.52 31.99
CA ASN A 57 -10.90 6.26 32.71
C ASN A 57 -12.31 5.69 32.52
N ASP A 58 -13.15 6.33 31.72
CA ASP A 58 -14.47 5.86 31.33
C ASP A 58 -14.76 6.19 29.86
N THR A 59 -15.92 5.75 29.38
CA THR A 59 -16.35 5.93 27.98
C THR A 59 -17.56 6.86 27.85
N ILE A 60 -17.86 7.68 28.86
CA ILE A 60 -18.97 8.64 28.80
C ILE A 60 -18.56 9.75 27.81
N ASP A 61 -19.38 9.97 26.77
CA ASP A 61 -19.12 10.92 25.69
C ASP A 61 -17.76 10.76 24.99
N PHE A 62 -17.23 9.52 24.98
CA PHE A 62 -15.89 9.19 24.51
C PHE A 62 -15.62 9.64 23.06
N GLN A 63 -14.63 10.50 22.90
CA GLN A 63 -14.17 10.92 21.58
C GLN A 63 -13.01 10.04 21.14
N LYS A 64 -13.23 9.16 20.16
CA LYS A 64 -12.15 8.28 19.67
C LYS A 64 -10.94 9.11 19.22
N ILE A 65 -9.75 8.71 19.69
CA ILE A 65 -8.49 9.33 19.29
C ILE A 65 -8.32 9.38 17.76
N ARG A 66 -7.76 10.50 17.29
CA ARG A 66 -7.43 10.75 15.88
C ARG A 66 -6.09 11.46 15.79
N ILE A 67 -5.37 11.16 14.71
CA ILE A 67 -4.18 11.89 14.29
C ILE A 67 -4.48 12.41 12.89
N ASP A 68 -4.43 13.72 12.70
CA ASP A 68 -4.67 14.37 11.42
C ASP A 68 -3.45 15.22 11.03
N ARG A 69 -3.06 15.15 9.76
CA ARG A 69 -2.05 16.05 9.18
C ARG A 69 -2.76 17.22 8.52
N ASP A 70 -2.19 18.41 8.62
CA ASP A 70 -2.59 19.56 7.80
C ASP A 70 -2.19 19.35 6.33
N TRP A 71 -2.96 18.50 5.67
CA TRP A 71 -2.75 18.10 4.29
C TRP A 71 -3.14 19.20 3.30
N ALA A 72 -4.13 20.03 3.65
CA ALA A 72 -4.61 21.13 2.82
C ALA A 72 -3.62 22.31 2.82
N GLY A 73 -2.95 22.57 3.94
CA GLY A 73 -1.84 23.51 4.03
C GLY A 73 -0.52 22.97 3.49
N GLU A 74 -0.49 21.72 3.00
CA GLU A 74 0.71 21.05 2.51
C GLU A 74 1.84 21.04 3.56
N THR A 75 1.50 20.81 4.83
CA THR A 75 2.48 20.80 5.92
C THR A 75 2.61 19.42 6.57
N ASN A 76 3.68 19.26 7.35
CA ASN A 76 3.90 18.13 8.26
C ASN A 76 3.52 18.48 9.71
N LEU A 77 2.51 19.33 9.87
CA LEU A 77 1.87 19.58 11.17
C LEU A 77 0.81 18.52 11.43
N PHE A 78 0.99 17.73 12.48
CA PHE A 78 0.07 16.72 12.94
C PHE A 78 -0.62 17.19 14.22
N THR A 79 -1.94 16.99 14.29
CA THR A 79 -2.73 17.24 15.50
C THR A 79 -3.30 15.92 16.00
N ILE A 80 -3.03 15.59 17.26
CA ILE A 80 -3.65 14.47 17.95
C ILE A 80 -4.78 15.02 18.81
N SER A 81 -5.97 14.47 18.62
CA SER A 81 -7.19 14.86 19.34
C SER A 81 -7.97 13.64 19.79
N GLY A 82 -8.97 13.85 20.66
CA GLY A 82 -9.78 12.78 21.24
C GLY A 82 -9.09 12.11 22.43
N GLU A 83 -9.53 10.90 22.72
CA GLU A 83 -9.35 10.28 24.02
C GLU A 83 -8.88 8.82 23.90
N VAL A 84 -8.15 8.38 24.91
CA VAL A 84 -7.67 7.00 25.09
C VAL A 84 -7.93 6.58 26.52
N LEU A 85 -8.44 5.35 26.72
CA LEU A 85 -8.63 4.80 28.06
C LEU A 85 -7.26 4.55 28.73
N ASP A 86 -7.14 4.84 30.02
CA ASP A 86 -5.96 4.56 30.83
C ASP A 86 -5.57 3.07 30.87
N THR A 87 -6.52 2.20 30.58
CA THR A 87 -6.37 0.74 30.46
C THR A 87 -6.09 0.25 29.03
N ALA A 88 -6.06 1.15 28.04
CA ALA A 88 -5.79 0.78 26.66
C ALA A 88 -4.35 0.28 26.47
N SER A 89 -4.18 -0.73 25.61
CA SER A 89 -2.86 -1.08 25.08
C SER A 89 -2.40 -0.02 24.07
N THR A 90 -1.10 -0.03 23.75
CA THR A 90 -0.54 0.78 22.67
C THR A 90 -1.34 0.58 21.38
N ASP A 91 -1.72 1.69 20.74
CA ASP A 91 -2.31 1.70 19.41
C ASP A 91 -1.33 2.31 18.40
N THR A 92 -1.43 1.93 17.13
CA THR A 92 -0.52 2.37 16.08
C THR A 92 -1.30 3.07 14.97
N PHE A 93 -0.91 4.30 14.68
CA PHE A 93 -1.46 5.08 13.58
C PHE A 93 -0.38 5.38 12.57
N GLN A 94 -0.66 5.15 11.29
CA GLN A 94 0.23 5.55 10.21
C GLN A 94 -0.38 6.70 9.42
N ARG A 95 0.42 7.71 9.10
CA ARG A 95 0.00 8.86 8.30
C ARG A 95 1.07 9.25 7.28
N ASN A 96 0.62 9.68 6.10
CA ASN A 96 1.53 10.19 5.08
C ASN A 96 2.18 11.51 5.51
N ILE A 97 3.26 11.88 4.82
CA ILE A 97 3.92 13.18 4.95
C ILE A 97 3.76 14.02 3.68
N PHE A 98 4.09 15.30 3.78
CA PHE A 98 4.35 16.21 2.66
C PHE A 98 5.85 16.26 2.35
N ASP A 99 6.19 16.42 1.07
CA ASP A 99 7.55 16.47 0.52
C ASP A 99 8.46 15.28 0.96
N PRO A 100 8.23 14.08 0.40
CA PRO A 100 9.00 12.88 0.73
C PRO A 100 10.50 12.96 0.40
N VAL A 101 10.89 13.80 -0.57
CA VAL A 101 12.29 13.96 -0.93
C VAL A 101 13.03 14.68 0.19
N LEU A 102 12.49 15.82 0.65
CA LEU A 102 13.10 16.58 1.73
C LEU A 102 12.99 15.86 3.07
N PHE A 103 11.89 15.14 3.32
CA PHE A 103 11.74 14.25 4.48
C PHE A 103 12.87 13.21 4.53
N SER A 104 13.03 12.43 3.45
CA SER A 104 14.06 11.38 3.36
C SER A 104 15.47 11.95 3.57
N GLY A 105 15.74 13.09 2.94
CA GLY A 105 17.00 13.79 3.12
C GLY A 105 17.24 14.27 4.55
N THR A 106 16.21 14.82 5.20
CA THR A 106 16.29 15.31 6.59
C THR A 106 16.56 14.17 7.56
N VAL A 107 15.81 13.06 7.43
CA VAL A 107 16.04 11.85 8.23
C VAL A 107 17.46 11.33 8.03
N PHE A 108 17.95 11.28 6.79
CA PHE A 108 19.31 10.82 6.50
C PHE A 108 20.38 11.72 7.14
N LYS A 109 20.22 13.05 7.04
CA LYS A 109 21.08 14.03 7.73
C LYS A 109 21.10 13.80 9.24
N GLU A 110 19.94 13.58 9.86
CA GLU A 110 19.85 13.35 11.30
C GLU A 110 20.51 12.04 11.73
N GLN A 111 20.44 10.98 10.91
CA GLN A 111 21.18 9.75 11.18
C GLN A 111 22.69 9.95 11.06
N LEU A 112 23.17 10.66 10.04
CA LEU A 112 24.60 10.98 9.89
C LEU A 112 25.16 11.73 11.10
N SER A 113 24.41 12.67 11.67
CA SER A 113 24.80 13.40 12.88
C SER A 113 25.01 12.47 14.09
N LYS A 114 24.22 11.39 14.22
CA LYS A 114 24.40 10.39 15.29
C LYS A 114 25.73 9.63 15.16
N TYR A 115 26.28 9.55 13.95
CA TYR A 115 27.59 8.97 13.66
C TYR A 115 28.70 10.03 13.55
N GLY A 116 28.46 11.26 14.02
CA GLY A 116 29.46 12.33 14.08
C GLY A 116 29.69 13.10 12.77
N VAL A 117 28.84 12.90 11.75
CA VAL A 117 28.92 13.64 10.48
C VAL A 117 27.92 14.78 10.47
N ASP A 118 28.41 16.01 10.63
CA ASP A 118 27.58 17.22 10.67
C ASP A 118 27.31 17.78 9.26
N VAL A 119 26.11 17.50 8.75
CA VAL A 119 25.65 18.00 7.45
C VAL A 119 25.00 19.38 7.59
N LYS A 120 25.68 20.42 7.13
CA LYS A 120 25.21 21.82 7.27
C LYS A 120 23.93 22.12 6.49
N LYS A 121 23.85 21.69 5.23
CA LYS A 121 22.72 21.98 4.34
C LYS A 121 22.31 20.75 3.57
N ILE A 122 21.01 20.60 3.36
CA ILE A 122 20.44 19.69 2.38
C ILE A 122 19.57 20.49 1.40
N ALA A 123 19.50 20.03 0.15
CA ALA A 123 18.68 20.65 -0.88
C ALA A 123 18.27 19.59 -1.90
N VAL A 124 17.07 19.76 -2.47
CA VAL A 124 16.61 18.97 -3.61
C VAL A 124 17.30 19.48 -4.87
N SER A 125 17.74 18.57 -5.73
CA SER A 125 18.35 18.89 -7.03
C SER A 125 17.86 17.92 -8.10
N THR A 126 17.70 18.40 -9.32
CA THR A 126 17.19 17.62 -10.47
C THR A 126 18.30 17.10 -11.38
N GLY A 127 19.52 16.92 -10.87
CA GLY A 127 20.66 16.41 -11.63
C GLY A 127 21.73 15.77 -10.76
N VAL A 128 22.60 14.98 -11.38
CA VAL A 128 23.79 14.43 -10.72
C VAL A 128 24.84 15.54 -10.71
N SER A 129 25.15 16.09 -9.54
CA SER A 129 26.34 16.93 -9.40
C SER A 129 27.58 16.10 -9.74
N ASN A 130 28.69 16.73 -10.14
CA ASN A 130 30.00 16.05 -10.31
C ASN A 130 30.53 15.58 -8.94
N GLY A 131 29.83 14.65 -8.30
CA GLY A 131 30.18 14.02 -7.04
C GLY A 131 30.83 12.67 -7.29
N SER A 132 31.82 12.34 -6.47
CA SER A 132 32.37 11.00 -6.43
C SER A 132 31.38 10.05 -5.75
N LEU A 133 31.15 8.88 -6.34
CA LEU A 133 30.33 7.83 -5.73
C LEU A 133 30.98 7.39 -4.41
N ILE A 134 30.29 7.62 -3.30
CA ILE A 134 30.77 7.21 -1.97
C ILE A 134 30.35 5.78 -1.67
N THR A 135 29.08 5.43 -1.95
CA THR A 135 28.52 4.11 -1.66
C THR A 135 27.28 3.84 -2.50
N VAL A 136 26.91 2.57 -2.59
CA VAL A 136 25.69 2.07 -3.24
C VAL A 136 24.97 1.16 -2.26
N HIS A 137 23.68 1.40 -2.06
CA HIS A 137 22.78 0.46 -1.41
C HIS A 137 21.92 -0.20 -2.49
N ILE A 138 21.87 -1.53 -2.47
CA ILE A 138 21.02 -2.32 -3.38
C ILE A 138 19.89 -2.90 -2.54
N SER A 139 18.65 -2.69 -2.99
CA SER A 139 17.46 -3.23 -2.34
C SER A 139 17.43 -4.75 -2.40
N ASP A 140 16.48 -5.34 -1.67
CA ASP A 140 16.07 -6.72 -1.92
C ASP A 140 15.59 -6.91 -3.38
N SER A 141 15.46 -8.17 -3.78
CA SER A 141 15.05 -8.54 -5.14
C SER A 141 13.66 -8.02 -5.50
N LEU A 142 13.42 -7.83 -6.81
CA LEU A 142 12.10 -7.47 -7.33
C LEU A 142 11.00 -8.44 -6.85
N LEU A 143 11.29 -9.74 -6.77
CA LEU A 143 10.32 -10.74 -6.32
C LEU A 143 9.93 -10.54 -4.86
N TYR A 144 10.88 -10.15 -4.00
CA TYR A 144 10.60 -9.83 -2.60
C TYR A 144 9.70 -8.60 -2.48
N SER A 145 10.03 -7.52 -3.20
CA SER A 145 9.19 -6.32 -3.23
C SER A 145 7.79 -6.59 -3.82
N ALA A 146 7.70 -7.41 -4.88
CA ALA A 146 6.42 -7.81 -5.47
C ALA A 146 5.58 -8.68 -4.51
N HIS A 147 6.22 -9.57 -3.75
CA HIS A 147 5.54 -10.37 -2.73
C HIS A 147 4.94 -9.46 -1.64
N ASN A 148 5.72 -8.51 -1.13
CA ASN A 148 5.26 -7.55 -0.11
C ASN A 148 4.12 -6.67 -0.64
N LEU A 149 4.27 -6.10 -1.84
CA LEU A 149 3.23 -5.34 -2.54
C LEU A 149 1.92 -6.13 -2.58
N MET A 150 1.97 -7.40 -2.97
CA MET A 150 0.76 -8.20 -3.15
C MET A 150 0.12 -8.62 -1.82
N HIS A 151 0.92 -8.87 -0.77
CA HIS A 151 0.44 -9.26 0.57
C HIS A 151 -0.15 -8.10 1.37
N GLU A 152 0.58 -6.99 1.44
CA GLU A 152 0.15 -5.78 2.16
C GLU A 152 -0.80 -4.90 1.33
N SER A 153 -0.87 -5.15 0.01
CA SER A 153 -1.59 -4.29 -0.94
C SER A 153 -1.03 -2.87 -0.96
N ASP A 154 0.29 -2.75 -0.99
CA ASP A 154 0.98 -1.46 -0.85
C ASP A 154 0.86 -0.60 -2.12
N ASN A 155 0.16 0.53 -1.99
CA ASN A 155 -0.10 1.43 -3.11
C ASN A 155 1.18 2.13 -3.57
N LEU A 156 2.04 2.57 -2.64
CA LEU A 156 3.27 3.30 -2.97
C LEU A 156 4.18 2.45 -3.88
N THR A 157 4.42 1.20 -3.50
CA THR A 157 5.24 0.26 -4.27
C THR A 157 4.61 -0.01 -5.64
N ALA A 158 3.28 -0.10 -5.74
CA ALA A 158 2.61 -0.30 -7.03
C ALA A 158 2.83 0.89 -7.98
N GLU A 159 2.70 2.13 -7.48
CA GLU A 159 2.97 3.32 -8.29
C GLU A 159 4.45 3.45 -8.66
N LEU A 160 5.37 3.10 -7.74
CA LEU A 160 6.81 3.09 -8.02
C LEU A 160 7.16 2.03 -9.07
N PHE A 161 6.59 0.82 -9.01
CA PHE A 161 6.76 -0.20 -10.03
C PHE A 161 6.30 0.32 -11.39
N THR A 162 5.10 0.91 -11.45
CA THR A 162 4.59 1.52 -12.68
C THR A 162 5.56 2.56 -13.24
N LYS A 163 6.01 3.53 -12.44
CA LYS A 163 6.96 4.55 -12.92
C LYS A 163 8.29 3.95 -13.36
N THR A 164 8.82 2.98 -12.61
CA THR A 164 10.11 2.35 -12.90
C THR A 164 10.11 1.61 -14.24
N MET A 165 8.98 1.03 -14.66
CA MET A 165 8.87 0.34 -15.95
C MET A 165 9.18 1.24 -17.16
N SER A 166 9.08 2.56 -17.04
CA SER A 166 9.39 3.49 -18.13
C SER A 166 10.76 4.15 -18.02
N VAL A 167 11.59 3.75 -17.05
CA VAL A 167 12.94 4.29 -16.88
C VAL A 167 13.89 3.66 -17.89
N SER A 168 14.72 4.49 -18.50
CA SER A 168 15.85 4.09 -19.36
C SER A 168 16.95 5.13 -19.27
N ASP A 169 18.07 4.93 -19.99
CA ASP A 169 19.16 5.91 -20.08
C ASP A 169 18.69 7.29 -20.60
N THR A 170 17.55 7.34 -21.30
CA THR A 170 17.02 8.56 -21.93
C THR A 170 15.64 8.97 -21.43
N THR A 171 15.01 8.18 -20.56
CA THR A 171 13.63 8.42 -20.10
C THR A 171 13.51 8.36 -18.58
N VAL A 172 12.74 9.29 -18.03
CA VAL A 172 12.39 9.33 -16.60
C VAL A 172 11.16 8.47 -16.31
N GLY A 173 11.03 8.01 -15.07
CA GLY A 173 9.89 7.22 -14.62
C GLY A 173 8.64 8.08 -14.49
N THR A 174 7.62 7.80 -15.30
CA THR A 174 6.34 8.54 -15.27
C THR A 174 5.15 7.57 -15.25
N TRP A 175 4.02 8.00 -14.70
CA TRP A 175 2.79 7.21 -14.77
C TRP A 175 2.40 6.92 -16.21
N GLN A 176 2.38 7.94 -17.08
CA GLN A 176 2.01 7.77 -18.48
C GLN A 176 2.91 6.75 -19.19
N GLY A 177 4.24 6.82 -18.97
CA GLY A 177 5.17 5.86 -19.54
C GLY A 177 4.95 4.45 -19.00
N GLY A 178 4.81 4.30 -17.69
CA GLY A 178 4.59 3.02 -17.03
C GLY A 178 3.30 2.33 -17.45
N LEU A 179 2.20 3.07 -17.43
CA LEU A 179 0.89 2.58 -17.85
C LEU A 179 0.86 2.20 -19.33
N LYS A 180 1.63 2.90 -20.18
CA LYS A 180 1.81 2.50 -21.58
C LYS A 180 2.52 1.16 -21.67
N VAL A 181 3.61 0.94 -20.93
CA VAL A 181 4.32 -0.35 -20.89
C VAL A 181 3.39 -1.48 -20.44
N ILE A 182 2.59 -1.25 -19.39
CA ILE A 182 1.59 -2.23 -18.91
C ILE A 182 0.57 -2.54 -20.00
N LYS A 183 -0.03 -1.53 -20.63
CA LYS A 183 -1.01 -1.74 -21.71
C LYS A 183 -0.43 -2.50 -22.90
N THR A 184 0.79 -2.16 -23.32
CA THR A 184 1.50 -2.87 -24.41
C THR A 184 1.75 -4.32 -24.05
N PHE A 185 2.20 -4.61 -22.82
CA PHE A 185 2.35 -6.00 -22.37
C PHE A 185 1.03 -6.78 -22.41
N LEU A 186 -0.06 -6.18 -21.91
CA LEU A 186 -1.38 -6.84 -21.90
C LEU A 186 -1.87 -7.12 -23.33
N ALA A 187 -1.70 -6.18 -24.25
CA ALA A 187 -2.09 -6.35 -25.65
C ALA A 187 -1.22 -7.37 -26.37
N ASP A 188 0.09 -7.18 -26.37
CA ASP A 188 1.01 -7.89 -27.27
C ASP A 188 1.42 -9.25 -26.72
N SER A 189 1.57 -9.38 -25.39
CA SER A 189 2.01 -10.63 -24.75
C SER A 189 0.82 -11.46 -24.28
N ALA A 190 -0.13 -10.85 -23.56
CA ALA A 190 -1.28 -11.57 -23.01
C ALA A 190 -2.48 -11.66 -23.96
N SER A 191 -2.41 -11.04 -25.15
CA SER A 191 -3.50 -11.04 -26.15
C SER A 191 -4.83 -10.50 -25.58
N ILE A 192 -4.75 -9.54 -24.66
CA ILE A 192 -5.91 -8.90 -24.04
C ILE A 192 -6.29 -7.68 -24.87
N ASP A 193 -7.57 -7.57 -25.24
CA ASP A 193 -8.10 -6.35 -25.83
C ASP A 193 -8.07 -5.21 -24.79
N THR A 194 -7.30 -4.17 -25.09
CA THR A 194 -7.09 -3.01 -24.23
C THR A 194 -7.89 -1.78 -24.67
N SER A 195 -8.75 -1.89 -25.70
CA SER A 195 -9.60 -0.80 -26.16
C SER A 195 -10.55 -0.28 -25.07
N GLU A 196 -11.16 -1.21 -24.33
CA GLU A 196 -12.07 -0.93 -23.20
C GLU A 196 -11.35 -0.94 -21.82
N LEU A 197 -10.04 -1.15 -21.79
CA LEU A 197 -9.22 -1.11 -20.57
C LEU A 197 -8.80 0.33 -20.28
N HIS A 198 -9.20 0.85 -19.12
CA HIS A 198 -8.72 2.14 -18.63
C HIS A 198 -7.85 1.95 -17.38
N LEU A 199 -6.57 2.31 -17.50
CA LEU A 199 -5.62 2.32 -16.38
C LEU A 199 -5.29 3.78 -16.07
N ALA A 200 -5.67 4.23 -14.88
CA ALA A 200 -5.41 5.57 -14.39
C ALA A 200 -4.21 5.61 -13.43
N ASP A 201 -3.91 4.50 -12.76
CA ASP A 201 -2.78 4.34 -11.84
C ASP A 201 -2.30 2.87 -11.78
N GLY A 202 -1.27 2.59 -10.98
CA GLY A 202 -0.71 1.25 -10.80
C GLY A 202 -1.34 0.45 -9.66
N SER A 203 -1.83 1.13 -8.63
CA SER A 203 -2.33 0.53 -7.37
C SER A 203 -3.80 0.09 -7.44
N GLY A 204 -4.59 0.67 -8.33
CA GLY A 204 -6.04 0.44 -8.38
C GLY A 204 -6.84 1.34 -7.44
N VAL A 205 -6.23 2.34 -6.78
CA VAL A 205 -6.95 3.26 -5.87
C VAL A 205 -7.85 4.24 -6.64
N SER A 206 -7.46 4.57 -7.88
CA SER A 206 -8.24 5.42 -8.76
C SER A 206 -9.55 4.79 -9.17
N ARG A 207 -10.64 5.54 -8.97
CA ARG A 207 -11.98 5.17 -9.42
C ARG A 207 -12.14 5.21 -10.93
N TYR A 208 -11.16 5.76 -11.64
CA TYR A 208 -11.15 5.74 -13.09
C TYR A 208 -10.53 4.46 -13.65
N ASN A 209 -9.96 3.57 -12.83
CA ASN A 209 -9.55 2.25 -13.33
C ASN A 209 -10.77 1.43 -13.75
N LEU A 210 -10.79 0.95 -14.99
CA LEU A 210 -11.85 0.13 -15.58
C LEU A 210 -11.24 -1.11 -16.21
N SER A 211 -11.70 -2.28 -15.77
CA SER A 211 -11.34 -3.58 -16.32
C SER A 211 -12.49 -4.57 -16.13
N SER A 212 -12.45 -5.72 -16.80
CA SER A 212 -13.45 -6.79 -16.70
C SER A 212 -12.90 -8.05 -16.04
N ALA A 213 -13.81 -8.89 -15.52
CA ALA A 213 -13.43 -10.19 -14.95
C ALA A 213 -12.73 -11.08 -16.00
N ASP A 214 -13.16 -11.01 -17.27
CA ASP A 214 -12.55 -11.73 -18.39
C ASP A 214 -11.10 -11.29 -18.64
N GLN A 215 -10.81 -9.99 -18.60
CA GLN A 215 -9.44 -9.48 -18.74
C GLN A 215 -8.52 -10.00 -17.62
N PHE A 216 -9.00 -10.02 -16.37
CA PHE A 216 -8.24 -10.60 -15.26
C PHE A 216 -8.03 -12.11 -15.43
N VAL A 217 -9.05 -12.87 -15.84
CA VAL A 217 -8.93 -14.32 -16.07
C VAL A 217 -7.95 -14.60 -17.22
N LYS A 218 -7.96 -13.81 -18.30
CA LYS A 218 -6.98 -13.92 -19.38
C LYS A 218 -5.56 -13.65 -18.91
N LEU A 219 -5.35 -12.60 -18.10
CA LEU A 219 -4.04 -12.31 -17.53
C LEU A 219 -3.54 -13.44 -16.63
N LEU A 220 -4.40 -13.94 -15.73
CA LEU A 220 -4.08 -15.07 -14.85
C LEU A 220 -3.76 -16.33 -15.66
N SER A 221 -4.54 -16.62 -16.70
CA SER A 221 -4.29 -17.76 -17.60
C SER A 221 -2.94 -17.61 -18.33
N TYR A 222 -2.63 -16.42 -18.85
CA TYR A 222 -1.33 -16.13 -19.46
C TYR A 222 -0.18 -16.36 -18.47
N MET A 223 -0.26 -15.78 -17.27
CA MET A 223 0.78 -15.91 -16.25
C MET A 223 0.99 -17.36 -15.83
N TYR A 224 -0.08 -18.15 -15.73
CA TYR A 224 -0.01 -19.58 -15.40
C TYR A 224 0.80 -20.41 -16.42
N HIS A 225 0.82 -20.00 -17.68
CA HIS A 225 1.57 -20.67 -18.76
C HIS A 225 2.93 -20.02 -19.05
N SER A 226 3.25 -18.91 -18.39
CA SER A 226 4.53 -18.22 -18.56
C SER A 226 5.67 -18.91 -17.82
N ASN A 227 6.92 -18.59 -18.19
CA ASN A 227 8.11 -18.98 -17.43
C ASN A 227 8.20 -18.32 -16.03
N LYS A 228 7.27 -17.41 -15.70
CA LYS A 228 7.15 -16.71 -14.42
C LYS A 228 5.98 -17.20 -13.56
N LYS A 229 5.35 -18.30 -13.96
CA LYS A 229 4.22 -18.93 -13.24
C LYS A 229 4.43 -19.01 -11.74
N ASP A 230 5.49 -19.70 -11.30
CA ASP A 230 5.67 -20.02 -9.88
C ASP A 230 6.00 -18.76 -9.06
N GLU A 231 6.82 -17.86 -9.61
CA GLU A 231 7.11 -16.54 -9.02
C GLU A 231 5.83 -15.70 -8.88
N PHE A 232 4.98 -15.67 -9.91
CA PHE A 232 3.72 -14.90 -9.88
C PHE A 232 2.69 -15.50 -8.91
N ILE A 233 2.54 -16.82 -8.87
CA ILE A 233 1.67 -17.50 -7.89
C ILE A 233 2.20 -17.27 -6.47
N TYR A 234 3.52 -17.25 -6.28
CA TYR A 234 4.14 -17.01 -4.98
C TYR A 234 3.79 -15.64 -4.40
N THR A 235 3.72 -14.59 -5.23
CA THR A 235 3.36 -13.24 -4.74
C THR A 235 1.90 -13.14 -4.31
N LEU A 236 1.00 -13.97 -4.85
CA LEU A 236 -0.41 -13.94 -4.50
C LEU A 236 -0.65 -14.44 -3.06
N PRO A 237 -1.36 -13.67 -2.22
CA PRO A 237 -1.67 -14.06 -0.85
C PRO A 237 -2.52 -15.33 -0.77
N SER A 238 -2.34 -16.08 0.31
CA SER A 238 -3.17 -17.24 0.66
C SER A 238 -3.84 -17.04 2.02
N SER A 239 -4.85 -17.85 2.34
CA SER A 239 -5.52 -17.81 3.65
C SER A 239 -4.52 -17.99 4.81
N GLY A 240 -4.73 -17.27 5.92
CA GLY A 240 -3.91 -17.35 7.13
C GLY A 240 -2.52 -16.71 7.03
N SER A 241 -2.08 -16.31 5.83
CA SER A 241 -0.87 -15.49 5.68
C SER A 241 -1.06 -14.10 6.31
N LYS A 242 0.02 -13.45 6.75
CA LYS A 242 0.00 -12.04 7.16
C LYS A 242 -0.26 -11.19 5.91
N SER A 243 -1.53 -11.02 5.57
CA SER A 243 -1.99 -10.34 4.34
C SER A 243 -3.44 -9.88 4.46
N THR A 244 -3.93 -9.25 3.40
CA THR A 244 -5.35 -8.92 3.20
C THR A 244 -6.32 -10.13 3.22
N LEU A 245 -5.82 -11.36 3.21
CA LEU A 245 -6.59 -12.61 3.35
C LEU A 245 -6.42 -13.32 4.71
N LYS A 246 -5.71 -12.71 5.67
CA LYS A 246 -5.41 -13.33 6.98
C LYS A 246 -6.63 -13.98 7.64
N ASP A 247 -7.73 -13.23 7.72
CA ASP A 247 -8.98 -13.65 8.38
C ASP A 247 -10.06 -14.08 7.35
N ARG A 248 -9.65 -14.47 6.14
CA ARG A 248 -10.53 -14.89 5.04
C ARG A 248 -10.14 -16.25 4.51
N LEU A 249 -11.10 -16.91 3.86
CA LEU A 249 -10.90 -18.21 3.22
C LEU A 249 -10.35 -19.28 4.17
N GLU A 250 -10.67 -19.18 5.46
CA GLU A 250 -10.27 -20.14 6.49
C GLU A 250 -10.59 -21.57 6.03
N LEU A 251 -9.66 -22.49 6.31
CA LEU A 251 -9.73 -23.93 5.94
C LEU A 251 -9.57 -24.22 4.44
N SER A 252 -8.91 -23.33 3.68
CA SER A 252 -8.57 -23.59 2.28
C SER A 252 -7.19 -24.22 2.06
N ASP A 253 -6.44 -24.59 3.11
CA ASP A 253 -5.12 -25.25 3.06
C ASP A 253 -4.16 -24.72 1.98
N SER A 254 -4.12 -23.39 1.80
CA SER A 254 -3.34 -22.73 0.74
C SER A 254 -3.71 -23.09 -0.71
N LYS A 255 -4.82 -23.81 -0.93
CA LYS A 255 -5.40 -24.14 -2.25
C LYS A 255 -5.97 -22.91 -2.97
N ILE A 256 -6.18 -21.79 -2.28
CA ILE A 256 -6.57 -20.52 -2.91
C ILE A 256 -5.45 -19.50 -2.73
N ARG A 257 -5.03 -18.90 -3.84
CA ARG A 257 -4.09 -17.78 -3.87
C ARG A 257 -4.70 -16.64 -4.67
N ALA A 258 -4.97 -15.51 -4.03
CA ALA A 258 -5.75 -14.44 -4.64
C ALA A 258 -5.41 -13.06 -4.11
N LYS A 259 -5.55 -12.06 -4.97
CA LYS A 259 -5.45 -10.65 -4.60
C LYS A 259 -6.83 -10.09 -4.30
N THR A 260 -6.94 -9.36 -3.19
CA THR A 260 -8.15 -8.60 -2.83
C THR A 260 -8.09 -7.18 -3.39
N GLY A 261 -9.26 -6.59 -3.67
CA GLY A 261 -9.42 -5.16 -3.89
C GLY A 261 -10.59 -4.61 -3.08
N HIS A 262 -10.45 -3.42 -2.50
CA HIS A 262 -11.52 -2.80 -1.72
C HIS A 262 -11.48 -1.27 -1.80
N LEU A 263 -12.61 -0.67 -2.15
CA LEU A 263 -12.91 0.75 -1.97
C LEU A 263 -14.35 0.89 -1.46
N SER A 264 -14.77 2.10 -1.10
CA SER A 264 -16.19 2.35 -0.81
C SER A 264 -17.05 2.00 -2.03
N GLY A 265 -17.98 1.06 -1.85
CA GLY A 265 -18.85 0.50 -2.89
C GLY A 265 -18.19 -0.50 -3.85
N VAL A 266 -16.97 -0.96 -3.57
CA VAL A 266 -16.21 -1.89 -4.42
C VAL A 266 -15.55 -2.99 -3.59
N SER A 267 -15.71 -4.25 -4.03
CA SER A 267 -15.04 -5.42 -3.46
C SER A 267 -14.67 -6.40 -4.57
N CYS A 268 -13.39 -6.74 -4.67
CA CYS A 268 -12.85 -7.61 -5.71
C CYS A 268 -12.02 -8.76 -5.11
N LEU A 269 -12.02 -9.90 -5.78
CA LEU A 269 -11.16 -11.04 -5.47
C LEU A 269 -10.83 -11.79 -6.76
N SER A 270 -9.55 -11.92 -7.09
CA SER A 270 -9.09 -12.58 -8.31
C SER A 270 -7.82 -13.37 -8.05
N GLY A 271 -7.67 -14.54 -8.66
CA GLY A 271 -6.52 -15.41 -8.43
C GLY A 271 -6.71 -16.83 -8.93
N TYR A 272 -6.07 -17.78 -8.24
CA TYR A 272 -6.10 -19.19 -8.56
C TYR A 272 -6.76 -20.02 -7.46
N ILE A 273 -7.45 -21.08 -7.88
CA ILE A 273 -7.93 -22.16 -7.04
C ILE A 273 -7.26 -23.44 -7.53
N PHE A 274 -6.58 -24.15 -6.65
CA PHE A 274 -5.97 -25.44 -6.92
C PHE A 274 -6.93 -26.54 -6.48
N SER A 275 -7.84 -26.91 -7.38
CA SER A 275 -8.85 -27.95 -7.14
C SER A 275 -8.29 -29.33 -7.44
N GLU A 276 -8.64 -30.31 -6.62
CA GLU A 276 -8.30 -31.72 -6.88
C GLU A 276 -9.16 -32.30 -8.01
N GLN A 277 -10.41 -31.86 -8.13
CA GLN A 277 -11.37 -32.36 -9.12
C GLN A 277 -11.19 -31.69 -10.49
N TYR A 278 -11.06 -30.36 -10.51
CA TYR A 278 -11.02 -29.57 -11.75
C TYR A 278 -9.61 -29.16 -12.17
N GLY A 279 -8.60 -29.43 -11.32
CA GLY A 279 -7.26 -28.91 -11.50
C GLY A 279 -7.16 -27.40 -11.18
N PRO A 280 -6.10 -26.73 -11.67
CA PRO A 280 -5.89 -25.31 -11.47
C PRO A 280 -6.93 -24.46 -12.21
N LEU A 281 -7.64 -23.61 -11.49
CA LEU A 281 -8.65 -22.69 -12.02
C LEU A 281 -8.21 -21.25 -11.80
N ALA A 282 -8.28 -20.42 -12.85
CA ALA A 282 -8.19 -18.97 -12.72
C ALA A 282 -9.59 -18.38 -12.53
N PHE A 283 -9.73 -17.40 -11.62
CA PHE A 283 -11.02 -16.77 -11.33
C PHE A 283 -10.88 -15.26 -11.11
N SER A 284 -12.00 -14.54 -11.33
CA SER A 284 -12.10 -13.12 -11.00
C SER A 284 -13.54 -12.77 -10.62
N ILE A 285 -13.72 -12.14 -9.46
CA ILE A 285 -15.01 -11.72 -8.92
C ILE A 285 -14.93 -10.22 -8.62
N LEU A 286 -15.65 -9.41 -9.41
CA LEU A 286 -15.69 -7.95 -9.28
C LEU A 286 -17.10 -7.52 -8.85
N MET A 287 -17.24 -6.92 -7.67
CA MET A 287 -18.53 -6.46 -7.14
C MET A 287 -18.50 -4.95 -6.91
N ASN A 288 -19.34 -4.22 -7.65
CA ASN A 288 -19.43 -2.77 -7.64
C ASN A 288 -20.85 -2.29 -7.30
N GLY A 289 -20.96 -1.04 -6.82
CA GLY A 289 -22.23 -0.33 -6.71
C GLY A 289 -23.05 -0.62 -5.45
N TYR A 290 -22.48 -1.31 -4.47
CA TYR A 290 -23.16 -1.52 -3.20
C TYR A 290 -22.98 -0.35 -2.23
N THR A 291 -23.91 -0.22 -1.29
CA THR A 291 -23.84 0.75 -0.20
C THR A 291 -23.51 0.06 1.13
N GLY A 292 -22.87 0.78 2.05
CA GLY A 292 -22.52 0.26 3.37
C GLY A 292 -21.35 -0.72 3.37
N SER A 293 -21.44 -1.74 4.24
CA SER A 293 -20.32 -2.64 4.53
C SER A 293 -19.98 -3.59 3.38
N ALA A 294 -18.69 -3.77 3.10
CA ALA A 294 -18.19 -4.78 2.16
C ALA A 294 -18.31 -6.23 2.67
N LYS A 295 -18.60 -6.44 3.97
CA LYS A 295 -18.55 -7.75 4.62
C LYS A 295 -19.46 -8.81 3.96
N PRO A 296 -20.72 -8.52 3.56
CA PRO A 296 -21.56 -9.50 2.86
C PRO A 296 -20.99 -9.93 1.51
N TYR A 297 -20.42 -9.00 0.75
CA TYR A 297 -19.81 -9.24 -0.56
C TYR A 297 -18.52 -10.07 -0.45
N LYS A 298 -17.65 -9.76 0.52
CA LYS A 298 -16.47 -10.58 0.82
C LYS A 298 -16.86 -12.02 1.20
N ARG A 299 -17.91 -12.19 2.03
CA ARG A 299 -18.44 -13.54 2.37
C ARG A 299 -18.98 -14.28 1.15
N LEU A 300 -19.63 -13.59 0.21
CA LEU A 300 -20.11 -14.20 -1.02
C LEU A 300 -18.95 -14.64 -1.93
N GLN A 301 -17.90 -13.81 -2.09
CA GLN A 301 -16.67 -14.20 -2.78
C GLN A 301 -16.06 -15.48 -2.16
N ASP A 302 -15.98 -15.53 -0.83
CA ASP A 302 -15.44 -16.69 -0.11
C ASP A 302 -16.31 -17.95 -0.32
N LYS A 303 -17.64 -17.82 -0.33
CA LYS A 303 -18.55 -18.94 -0.63
C LYS A 303 -18.38 -19.46 -2.06
N ILE A 304 -18.33 -18.57 -3.05
CA ILE A 304 -18.17 -18.95 -4.46
C ILE A 304 -16.87 -19.72 -4.66
N THR A 305 -15.76 -19.23 -4.12
CA THR A 305 -14.45 -19.88 -4.28
C THR A 305 -14.38 -21.24 -3.59
N LYS A 306 -15.05 -21.41 -2.43
CA LYS A 306 -15.10 -22.69 -1.70
C LYS A 306 -15.84 -23.80 -2.44
N LEU A 307 -16.79 -23.48 -3.33
CA LEU A 307 -17.48 -24.49 -4.16
C LEU A 307 -16.52 -25.30 -5.03
N PHE A 308 -15.35 -24.75 -5.35
CA PHE A 308 -14.37 -25.41 -6.22
C PHE A 308 -13.28 -26.19 -5.45
N LEU A 309 -13.37 -26.27 -4.12
CA LEU A 309 -12.37 -26.94 -3.28
C LEU A 309 -12.67 -28.40 -2.98
N ASN A 310 -13.94 -28.81 -2.85
CA ASN A 310 -14.33 -30.16 -2.38
C ASN A 310 -15.69 -30.61 -2.93
N ASP A 311 -15.78 -30.89 -4.23
CA ASP A 311 -16.87 -31.70 -4.80
C ASP A 311 -16.29 -32.98 -5.46
#